data_AF-A0A1V6YEU2-F1
#
_entry.id   AF-A0A1V6YEU2-F1
#
_cell.length_a   1.000
_cell.length_b   1.000
_cell.length_c   1.000
_cell.angle_alpha   90.00
_cell.angle_beta   90.00
_cell.angle_gamma   90.00
#
_symmetry.space_group_name_H-M   'P 1'
#
loop_
_entity.id
_entity.type
_entity.pdbx_description
1 polymer ?
#
loop_
_entity_poly.entity_id
_entity_poly.type
_entity_poly.pdbx_seq_one_letter_code
_entity_poly.pdbx_strand_id
1 'polypeptide(L)'
;MAESDSQPVFSPVCPIPLVVQPAERIQQLKDYLPTEFGQVQRVNVEALIRMYESGELGPRRHGDPPVYLVEGKRVDKDPWQDESVPNNTMKWCELPHMAQSVSDSFRFSALYGMQQLHARMRIPLQYGGDPALTRLFLVCNDTGSDVLTVFRSDLAMLQFDPARHGGALEGAQLLDTPIGSAPQTFVQVEMQVLTSSLVDLHPGQMVRQYLFFGTAPGNDRLYVAQEKAGLIRDMPA
;
A
#
# COMPACT_ATOMS: atom_id res chain seq x y z
N MET A 1 32.26 -30.97 16.49
CA MET A 1 32.11 -29.55 16.12
C MET A 1 30.62 -29.30 16.01
N ALA A 2 30.03 -28.67 17.02
CA ALA A 2 28.63 -28.27 17.00
C ALA A 2 28.55 -26.93 16.28
N GLU A 3 27.77 -26.85 15.21
CA GLU A 3 27.39 -25.58 14.58
C GLU A 3 26.67 -24.74 15.63
N SER A 4 27.19 -23.55 15.85
CA SER A 4 26.57 -22.53 16.68
C SER A 4 25.27 -22.10 16.00
N ASP A 5 24.13 -22.54 16.54
CA ASP A 5 22.79 -22.00 16.28
C ASP A 5 22.79 -20.50 16.65
N SER A 6 23.26 -19.65 15.74
CA SER A 6 23.03 -18.21 15.84
C SER A 6 21.58 -17.98 15.48
N GLN A 7 20.73 -17.79 16.49
CA GLN A 7 19.36 -17.32 16.30
C GLN A 7 19.39 -16.07 15.39
N PRO A 8 18.50 -15.98 14.39
CA PRO A 8 18.41 -14.80 13.56
C PRO A 8 18.10 -13.58 14.44
N VAL A 9 19.00 -12.60 14.41
CA VAL A 9 18.81 -11.33 15.10
C VAL A 9 17.81 -10.53 14.26
N PHE A 10 16.57 -10.46 14.73
CA PHE A 10 15.56 -9.60 14.14
C PHE A 10 15.87 -8.13 14.48
N SER A 11 15.98 -7.29 13.45
CA SER A 11 15.80 -5.85 13.59
C SER A 11 14.30 -5.55 13.54
N PRO A 12 13.76 -4.66 14.39
CA PRO A 12 12.37 -4.24 14.23
C PRO A 12 12.18 -3.67 12.83
N VAL A 13 11.05 -4.01 12.19
CA VAL A 13 10.68 -3.57 10.83
C VAL A 13 10.71 -2.04 10.70
N CYS A 14 10.54 -1.34 11.81
CA CYS A 14 10.79 0.09 11.92
C CYS A 14 11.71 0.36 13.13
N PRO A 15 12.73 1.24 13.01
CA PRO A 15 13.47 1.71 14.17
C PRO A 15 12.52 2.44 15.13
N ILE A 16 12.60 2.09 16.42
CA ILE A 16 11.86 2.78 17.48
C ILE A 16 12.88 3.61 18.29
N PRO A 17 12.76 4.94 18.33
CA PRO A 17 11.70 5.76 17.75
C PRO A 17 11.87 6.01 16.24
N LEU A 18 10.75 6.05 15.50
CA LEU A 18 10.74 6.41 14.09
C LEU A 18 11.08 7.89 13.93
N VAL A 19 12.27 8.16 13.39
CA VAL A 19 12.73 9.49 13.01
C VAL A 19 12.96 9.52 11.50
N VAL A 20 12.17 10.33 10.82
CA VAL A 20 12.29 10.59 9.39
C VAL A 20 13.38 11.63 9.19
N GLN A 21 14.51 11.21 8.63
CA GLN A 21 15.62 12.12 8.34
C GLN A 21 15.32 12.93 7.07
N PRO A 22 15.58 14.25 7.05
CA PRO A 22 15.29 15.09 5.88
C PRO A 22 15.94 14.58 4.60
N ALA A 23 17.22 14.17 4.66
CA ALA A 23 17.96 13.71 3.49
C ALA A 23 17.33 12.45 2.86
N GLU A 24 17.00 11.46 3.69
CA GLU A 24 16.34 10.22 3.25
C GLU A 24 14.96 10.53 2.66
N ARG A 25 14.19 11.39 3.33
CA ARG A 25 12.85 11.75 2.88
C ARG A 25 12.85 12.53 1.58
N ILE A 26 13.78 13.47 1.41
CA ILE A 26 13.97 14.20 0.15
C ILE A 26 14.25 13.22 -0.99
N GLN A 27 15.11 12.21 -0.76
CA GLN A 27 15.41 11.21 -1.78
C GLN A 27 14.17 10.39 -2.16
N GLN A 28 13.42 9.89 -1.17
CA GLN A 28 12.16 9.17 -1.42
C GLN A 28 11.16 10.00 -2.23
N LEU A 29 11.02 11.29 -1.91
CA LEU A 29 10.13 12.20 -2.64
C LEU A 29 10.62 12.45 -4.08
N LYS A 30 11.94 12.54 -4.29
CA LYS A 30 12.56 12.65 -5.62
C LYS A 30 12.34 11.38 -6.45
N ASP A 31 12.45 10.21 -5.83
CA ASP A 31 12.18 8.92 -6.49
C ASP A 31 10.68 8.71 -6.78
N TYR A 32 9.81 9.34 -6.00
CA TYR A 32 8.36 9.30 -6.22
C TYR A 32 7.92 10.17 -7.41
N LEU A 33 8.55 11.33 -7.64
CA LEU A 33 8.15 12.28 -8.69
C LEU A 33 8.01 11.68 -10.10
N PRO A 34 8.90 10.79 -10.59
CA PRO A 34 8.78 10.18 -11.91
C PRO A 34 7.56 9.27 -12.12
N THR A 35 6.93 8.80 -11.04
CA THR A 35 5.75 7.91 -11.13
C THR A 35 4.52 8.69 -11.63
N GLU A 36 3.55 7.99 -12.23
CA GLU A 36 2.29 8.63 -12.68
C GLU A 36 1.59 9.40 -11.56
N PHE A 37 1.55 8.84 -10.35
CA PHE A 37 0.98 9.50 -9.17
C PHE A 37 1.84 10.68 -8.68
N GLY A 38 3.15 10.56 -8.79
CA GLY A 38 4.10 11.64 -8.52
C GLY A 38 3.88 12.83 -9.44
N GLN A 39 3.60 12.59 -10.72
CA GLN A 39 3.27 13.65 -11.69
C GLN A 39 2.00 14.40 -11.30
N VAL A 40 0.94 13.68 -10.89
CA VAL A 40 -0.33 14.29 -10.45
C VAL A 40 -0.14 15.16 -9.20
N GLN A 41 0.76 14.77 -8.30
CA GLN A 41 1.04 15.47 -7.04
C GLN A 41 2.28 16.36 -7.09
N ARG A 42 2.87 16.57 -8.28
CA ARG A 42 4.18 17.23 -8.46
C ARG A 42 4.30 18.52 -7.65
N VAL A 43 3.30 19.40 -7.77
CA VAL A 43 3.30 20.72 -7.13
C VAL A 43 3.41 20.62 -5.60
N ASN A 44 2.70 19.67 -4.98
CA ASN A 44 2.76 19.41 -3.54
C ASN A 44 4.08 18.75 -3.13
N VAL A 45 4.53 17.74 -3.88
CA VAL A 45 5.76 17.00 -3.58
C VAL A 45 6.99 17.90 -3.67
N GLU A 46 7.08 18.72 -4.71
CA GLU A 46 8.17 19.69 -4.86
C GLU A 46 8.15 20.75 -3.76
N ALA A 47 6.97 21.20 -3.34
CA ALA A 47 6.86 22.11 -2.19
C ALA A 47 7.37 21.45 -0.91
N LEU A 48 6.99 20.19 -0.66
CA LEU A 48 7.45 19.44 0.49
C LEU A 48 8.98 19.24 0.50
N ILE A 49 9.56 18.92 -0.66
CA ILE A 49 11.02 18.83 -0.83
C ILE A 49 11.67 20.16 -0.42
N ARG A 50 11.16 21.30 -0.92
CA ARG A 50 11.69 22.63 -0.57
C ARG A 50 11.61 22.91 0.93
N MET A 51 10.56 22.46 1.61
CA MET A 51 10.42 22.65 3.07
C MET A 51 11.42 21.81 3.87
N TYR A 52 11.79 20.62 3.39
CA TYR A 52 12.88 19.84 3.99
C TYR A 52 14.26 20.45 3.67
N GLU A 53 14.49 20.87 2.42
CA GLU A 53 15.75 21.48 1.97
C GLU A 53 16.02 22.82 2.67
N SER A 54 14.98 23.62 2.96
CA SER A 54 15.09 24.88 3.71
C SER A 54 15.28 24.68 5.22
N GLY A 55 15.07 23.45 5.72
CA GLY A 55 15.08 23.13 7.15
C GLY A 55 13.80 23.49 7.90
N GLU A 56 12.74 23.95 7.21
CA GLU A 56 11.44 24.29 7.85
C GLU A 56 10.84 23.12 8.63
N LEU A 57 10.94 21.89 8.10
CA LEU A 57 10.36 20.71 8.74
C LEU A 57 11.31 19.98 9.69
N GLY A 58 12.62 20.14 9.54
CA GLY A 58 13.62 19.37 10.29
C GLY A 58 13.41 17.85 10.25
N PRO A 59 14.13 17.07 11.09
CA PRO A 59 13.84 15.67 11.29
C PRO A 59 12.49 15.49 12.00
N ARG A 60 11.64 14.61 11.46
CA ARG A 60 10.28 14.40 11.97
C ARG A 60 10.17 13.12 12.77
N ARG A 61 9.39 13.13 13.85
CA ARG A 61 9.22 12.02 14.80
C ARG A 61 7.76 11.65 14.99
N HIS A 62 7.52 10.43 15.45
CA HIS A 62 6.17 10.02 15.86
C HIS A 62 5.55 11.01 16.86
N GLY A 63 4.32 11.46 16.58
CA GLY A 63 3.60 12.46 17.39
C GLY A 63 3.71 13.88 16.85
N ASP A 64 4.62 14.16 15.90
CA ASP A 64 4.67 15.48 15.27
C ASP A 64 3.37 15.78 14.50
N PRO A 65 2.90 17.04 14.50
CA PRO A 65 1.68 17.42 13.81
C PRO A 65 1.79 17.17 12.30
N PRO A 66 0.68 16.84 11.62
CA PRO A 66 0.64 16.71 10.17
C PRO A 66 1.04 18.01 9.48
N VAL A 67 1.64 17.90 8.30
CA VAL A 67 1.90 19.03 7.40
C VAL A 67 1.00 18.87 6.18
N TYR A 68 0.06 19.78 6.02
CA TYR A 68 -0.88 19.78 4.92
C TYR A 68 -0.42 20.71 3.80
N LEU A 69 -0.53 20.25 2.56
CA LEU A 69 -0.26 21.05 1.37
C LEU A 69 -1.46 21.02 0.42
N VAL A 70 -1.79 22.17 -0.14
CA VAL A 70 -2.81 22.35 -1.18
C VAL A 70 -2.18 23.17 -2.30
N GLU A 71 -2.06 22.59 -3.49
CA GLU A 71 -1.42 23.22 -4.66
C GLU A 71 -0.04 23.83 -4.35
N GLY A 72 0.77 23.12 -3.57
CA GLY A 72 2.12 23.51 -3.18
C GLY A 72 2.20 24.53 -2.06
N LYS A 73 1.08 24.91 -1.45
CA LYS A 73 1.03 25.84 -0.31
C LYS A 73 0.72 25.10 0.97
N ARG A 74 1.47 25.39 2.03
CA ARG A 74 1.18 24.90 3.37
C ARG A 74 -0.13 25.50 3.87
N VAL A 75 -0.97 24.67 4.47
CA VAL A 75 -2.21 25.08 5.13
C VAL A 75 -2.22 24.57 6.58
N ASP A 76 -2.84 25.33 7.47
CA ASP A 76 -2.83 25.02 8.91
C ASP A 76 -3.92 24.04 9.33
N LYS A 77 -5.00 23.96 8.55
CA LYS A 77 -6.14 23.08 8.80
C LYS A 77 -6.11 21.87 7.89
N ASP A 78 -6.75 20.79 8.33
CA ASP A 78 -7.00 19.62 7.50
C ASP A 78 -7.84 20.02 6.27
N PRO A 79 -7.27 20.00 5.04
CA PRO A 79 -7.97 20.46 3.85
C PRO A 79 -9.07 19.48 3.38
N TRP A 80 -9.23 18.33 4.02
CA TRP A 80 -10.37 17.44 3.81
C TRP A 80 -11.58 17.80 4.68
N GLN A 81 -11.36 18.57 5.76
CA GLN A 81 -12.42 19.06 6.65
C GLN A 81 -12.72 20.55 6.45
N ASP A 82 -11.84 21.26 5.73
CA ASP A 82 -12.02 22.68 5.43
C ASP A 82 -12.90 22.86 4.18
N GLU A 83 -14.16 23.26 4.38
CA GLU A 83 -15.14 23.51 3.31
C GLU A 83 -14.70 24.61 2.32
N SER A 84 -13.74 25.47 2.71
CA SER A 84 -13.19 26.49 1.81
C SER A 84 -12.26 25.91 0.74
N VAL A 85 -11.77 24.68 0.92
CA VAL A 85 -10.91 24.00 -0.05
C VAL A 85 -11.77 23.14 -0.99
N PRO A 86 -11.81 23.44 -2.30
CA PRO A 86 -12.61 22.66 -3.23
C PRO A 86 -12.26 21.17 -3.22
N ASN A 87 -13.27 20.31 -3.37
CA ASN A 87 -13.10 18.86 -3.31
C ASN A 87 -12.20 18.30 -4.42
N ASN A 88 -12.12 18.98 -5.56
CA ASN A 88 -11.30 18.59 -6.71
C ASN A 88 -9.86 19.14 -6.64
N THR A 89 -9.49 19.88 -5.60
CA THR A 89 -8.14 20.41 -5.44
C THR A 89 -7.16 19.32 -5.02
N MET A 90 -5.93 19.38 -5.54
CA MET A 90 -4.86 18.45 -5.15
C MET A 90 -4.35 18.76 -3.74
N LYS A 91 -4.60 17.81 -2.83
CA LYS A 91 -4.23 17.87 -1.41
C LYS A 91 -3.13 16.85 -1.10
N TRP A 92 -2.29 17.17 -0.13
CA TRP A 92 -1.25 16.30 0.42
C TRP A 92 -1.20 16.43 1.94
N CYS A 93 -0.91 15.32 2.61
CA CYS A 93 -0.66 15.26 4.04
C CYS A 93 0.66 14.52 4.28
N GLU A 94 1.63 15.20 4.88
CA GLU A 94 2.88 14.60 5.33
C GLU A 94 2.80 14.30 6.83
N LEU A 95 2.99 13.03 7.18
CA LEU A 95 3.02 12.51 8.54
C LEU A 95 4.27 11.66 8.77
N PRO A 96 4.82 11.59 9.99
CA PRO A 96 6.08 10.92 10.29
C PRO A 96 5.96 9.39 10.10
N HIS A 97 4.81 8.81 10.44
CA HIS A 97 4.52 7.39 10.18
C HIS A 97 4.23 7.12 8.70
N MET A 98 3.74 8.12 7.95
CA MET A 98 3.50 7.97 6.51
C MET A 98 4.80 7.98 5.72
N ALA A 99 5.83 8.72 6.14
CA ALA A 99 7.11 8.80 5.44
C ALA A 99 7.80 7.43 5.24
N GLN A 100 7.64 6.51 6.19
CA GLN A 100 8.15 5.14 6.07
C GLN A 100 7.18 4.21 5.32
N SER A 101 5.87 4.42 5.44
CA SER A 101 4.90 3.76 4.55
C SER A 101 5.25 4.05 3.09
N VAL A 102 5.62 5.29 2.72
CA VAL A 102 6.00 5.62 1.33
C VAL A 102 7.17 4.76 0.82
N SER A 103 8.02 4.22 1.71
CA SER A 103 9.13 3.35 1.31
C SER A 103 8.76 1.89 1.16
N ASP A 104 7.53 1.41 1.42
CA ASP A 104 7.12 0.02 1.11
C ASP A 104 5.61 -0.17 0.73
N SER A 105 4.77 0.86 0.83
CA SER A 105 3.32 0.83 0.65
C SER A 105 2.71 2.22 0.42
N PHE A 106 1.98 2.47 -0.68
CA PHE A 106 1.31 3.78 -0.86
C PHE A 106 0.01 3.90 -0.04
N ARG A 107 -0.31 5.16 0.31
CA ARG A 107 -1.50 5.73 0.99
C ARG A 107 -2.41 4.83 1.85
N PHE A 108 -2.50 5.26 3.10
CA PHE A 108 -3.74 5.31 3.87
C PHE A 108 -4.85 6.03 3.05
N SER A 109 -5.96 5.35 2.75
CA SER A 109 -7.16 6.06 2.29
C SER A 109 -7.76 6.80 3.49
N ALA A 110 -7.69 8.14 3.50
CA ALA A 110 -8.29 8.97 4.56
C ALA A 110 -9.82 8.78 4.70
N LEU A 111 -10.48 8.28 3.65
CA LEU A 111 -11.90 7.93 3.68
C LEU A 111 -12.21 6.64 4.46
N TYR A 112 -11.25 5.72 4.59
CA TYR A 112 -11.51 4.36 5.11
C TYR A 112 -10.49 3.82 6.12
N GLY A 113 -9.40 4.53 6.38
CA GLY A 113 -8.42 4.08 7.35
C GLY A 113 -7.47 2.96 6.89
N MET A 114 -7.36 2.70 5.58
CA MET A 114 -6.71 1.49 5.05
C MET A 114 -5.37 1.74 4.34
N GLN A 115 -4.34 0.93 4.63
CA GLN A 115 -3.04 0.92 3.94
C GLN A 115 -3.15 0.33 2.52
N GLN A 116 -2.33 0.75 1.53
CA GLN A 116 -2.28 0.10 0.21
C GLN A 116 -0.92 -0.54 -0.09
N LEU A 117 -0.94 -1.68 -0.77
CA LEU A 117 0.24 -2.44 -1.15
C LEU A 117 0.44 -2.35 -2.67
N HIS A 118 1.69 -2.38 -3.12
CA HIS A 118 1.97 -2.67 -4.51
C HIS A 118 1.77 -4.15 -4.74
N ALA A 119 1.00 -4.48 -5.77
CA ALA A 119 0.85 -5.84 -6.21
C ALA A 119 0.99 -5.89 -7.73
N ARG A 120 1.29 -7.07 -8.24
CA ARG A 120 1.03 -7.41 -9.63
C ARG A 120 0.15 -8.63 -9.71
N MET A 121 -0.61 -8.72 -10.78
CA MET A 121 -1.40 -9.90 -11.06
C MET A 121 -1.19 -10.38 -12.49
N ARG A 122 -1.51 -11.64 -12.73
CA ARG A 122 -1.54 -12.27 -14.04
C ARG A 122 -2.61 -13.36 -14.10
N ILE A 123 -2.96 -13.76 -15.31
CA ILE A 123 -3.77 -14.97 -15.53
C ILE A 123 -2.89 -16.19 -15.20
N PRO A 124 -3.36 -17.16 -14.38
CA PRO A 124 -2.58 -18.34 -14.05
C PRO A 124 -2.17 -19.12 -15.29
N LEU A 125 -0.95 -19.67 -15.27
CA LEU A 125 -0.40 -20.39 -16.43
C LEU A 125 -1.26 -21.59 -16.82
N GLN A 126 -1.85 -22.30 -15.84
CA GLN A 126 -2.74 -23.44 -16.14
C GLN A 126 -4.01 -23.05 -16.91
N TYR A 127 -4.35 -21.76 -16.96
CA TYR A 127 -5.50 -21.24 -17.69
C TYR A 127 -5.09 -20.47 -18.96
N GLY A 128 -3.86 -20.67 -19.46
CA GLY A 128 -3.41 -20.11 -20.74
C GLY A 128 -2.83 -18.69 -20.66
N GLY A 129 -2.60 -18.18 -19.45
CA GLY A 129 -1.95 -16.88 -19.22
C GLY A 129 -0.51 -16.82 -19.75
N ASP A 130 -0.07 -15.61 -20.11
CA ASP A 130 1.30 -15.35 -20.54
C ASP A 130 2.14 -14.88 -19.32
N PRO A 131 3.25 -15.55 -18.97
CA PRO A 131 4.07 -15.16 -17.83
C PRO A 131 4.71 -13.77 -17.96
N ALA A 132 4.85 -13.25 -19.18
CA ALA A 132 5.38 -11.90 -19.43
C ALA A 132 4.32 -10.81 -19.28
N LEU A 133 3.03 -11.16 -19.33
CA LEU A 133 1.92 -10.22 -19.15
C LEU A 133 1.53 -10.15 -17.68
N THR A 134 1.97 -9.08 -17.02
CA THR A 134 1.57 -8.76 -15.65
C THR A 134 0.93 -7.38 -15.60
N ARG A 135 -0.01 -7.20 -14.68
CA ARG A 135 -0.63 -5.91 -14.39
C ARG A 135 -0.21 -5.47 -13.00
N LEU A 136 0.59 -4.41 -12.90
CA LEU A 136 0.88 -3.71 -11.64
C LEU A 136 -0.35 -2.93 -11.17
N PHE A 137 -0.69 -2.99 -9.89
CA PHE A 137 -1.80 -2.24 -9.32
C PHE A 137 -1.56 -1.97 -7.83
N LEU A 138 -2.32 -1.02 -7.29
CA LEU A 138 -2.39 -0.76 -5.86
C LEU A 138 -3.58 -1.51 -5.28
N VAL A 139 -3.37 -2.28 -4.22
CA VAL A 139 -4.42 -3.02 -3.52
C VAL A 139 -4.55 -2.49 -2.10
N CYS A 140 -5.78 -2.22 -1.66
CA CYS A 140 -6.02 -1.92 -0.25
C CYS A 140 -5.75 -3.18 0.57
N ASN A 141 -5.06 -3.03 1.70
CA ASN A 141 -4.97 -4.06 2.72
C ASN A 141 -6.32 -4.17 3.43
N ASP A 142 -7.20 -4.98 2.85
CA ASP A 142 -8.48 -5.36 3.42
C ASP A 142 -8.36 -6.81 3.91
N THR A 143 -8.11 -6.98 5.22
CA THR A 143 -7.99 -8.30 5.85
C THR A 143 -9.32 -9.07 5.90
N GLY A 144 -10.43 -8.46 5.47
CA GLY A 144 -11.76 -9.04 5.50
C GLY A 144 -12.22 -9.71 4.20
N SER A 145 -11.47 -9.57 3.10
CA SER A 145 -11.88 -10.07 1.79
C SER A 145 -10.90 -11.08 1.19
N ASP A 146 -11.42 -12.23 0.76
CA ASP A 146 -10.69 -13.17 -0.11
C ASP A 146 -10.86 -12.84 -1.61
N VAL A 147 -11.62 -11.78 -1.93
CA VAL A 147 -11.96 -11.38 -3.30
C VAL A 147 -11.34 -10.03 -3.64
N LEU A 148 -10.62 -9.99 -4.76
CA LEU A 148 -10.10 -8.77 -5.36
C LEU A 148 -11.04 -8.31 -6.48
N THR A 149 -11.38 -7.02 -6.50
CA THR A 149 -12.09 -6.43 -7.64
C THR A 149 -11.11 -6.22 -8.80
N VAL A 150 -11.36 -6.88 -9.93
CA VAL A 150 -10.57 -6.73 -11.16
C VAL A 150 -11.40 -5.95 -12.18
N PHE A 151 -10.83 -4.88 -12.76
CA PHE A 151 -11.55 -4.08 -13.76
C PHE A 151 -11.37 -4.67 -15.17
N ARG A 152 -12.31 -4.37 -16.07
CA ARG A 152 -12.21 -4.74 -17.49
C ARG A 152 -10.93 -4.21 -18.14
N SER A 153 -10.44 -3.04 -17.72
CA SER A 153 -9.17 -2.48 -18.19
C SER A 153 -7.97 -3.36 -17.80
N ASP A 154 -7.99 -3.93 -16.59
CA ASP A 154 -6.92 -4.81 -16.15
C ASP A 154 -6.94 -6.12 -16.93
N LEU A 155 -8.13 -6.70 -17.16
CA LEU A 155 -8.30 -7.88 -18.01
C LEU A 155 -7.83 -7.62 -19.45
N ALA A 156 -8.10 -6.42 -19.99
CA ALA A 156 -7.62 -6.04 -21.31
C ALA A 156 -6.08 -5.95 -21.37
N MET A 157 -5.42 -5.42 -20.33
CA MET A 157 -3.96 -5.39 -20.24
C MET A 157 -3.35 -6.79 -20.14
N LEU A 158 -4.05 -7.71 -19.47
CA LEU A 158 -3.68 -9.13 -19.42
C LEU A 158 -4.08 -9.91 -20.69
N GLN A 159 -4.62 -9.22 -21.70
CA GLN A 159 -5.13 -9.81 -22.94
C GLN A 159 -6.11 -10.96 -22.70
N PHE A 160 -6.96 -10.81 -21.67
CA PHE A 160 -7.93 -11.83 -21.29
C PHE A 160 -8.93 -12.07 -22.42
N ASP A 161 -8.83 -13.23 -23.06
CA ASP A 161 -9.82 -13.80 -23.96
C ASP A 161 -10.60 -14.95 -23.28
N PRO A 162 -11.92 -14.87 -23.12
CA PRO A 162 -12.74 -15.94 -22.56
C PRO A 162 -12.63 -17.29 -23.30
N ALA A 163 -12.39 -17.28 -24.62
CA ALA A 163 -12.24 -18.51 -25.39
C ALA A 163 -10.92 -19.23 -25.07
N ARG A 164 -9.86 -18.46 -24.80
CA ARG A 164 -8.53 -18.97 -24.46
C ARG A 164 -8.37 -19.26 -22.97
N HIS A 165 -8.95 -18.41 -22.12
CA HIS A 165 -8.77 -18.43 -20.67
C HIS A 165 -10.02 -18.88 -19.92
N GLY A 166 -10.93 -19.59 -20.59
CA GLY A 166 -12.19 -20.04 -20.00
C GLY A 166 -12.02 -20.86 -18.71
N GLY A 167 -10.89 -21.55 -18.53
CA GLY A 167 -10.57 -22.26 -17.30
C GLY A 167 -10.35 -21.37 -16.07
N ALA A 168 -10.06 -20.07 -16.26
CA ALA A 168 -9.95 -19.09 -15.19
C ALA A 168 -11.30 -18.50 -14.79
N LEU A 169 -12.39 -18.76 -15.53
CA LEU A 169 -13.73 -18.28 -15.19
C LEU A 169 -14.36 -19.21 -14.16
N GLU A 170 -14.69 -18.68 -12.98
CA GLU A 170 -15.40 -19.43 -11.94
C GLU A 170 -16.94 -19.34 -12.07
N GLY A 171 -17.41 -18.76 -13.18
CA GLY A 171 -18.83 -18.53 -13.44
C GLY A 171 -19.38 -17.27 -12.77
N ALA A 172 -20.71 -17.11 -12.84
CA ALA A 172 -21.40 -16.00 -12.19
C ALA A 172 -21.82 -16.40 -10.77
N GLN A 173 -21.33 -15.70 -9.75
CA GLN A 173 -21.85 -15.81 -8.38
C GLN A 173 -22.69 -14.57 -8.06
N LEU A 174 -23.68 -14.75 -7.20
CA LEU A 174 -24.49 -13.65 -6.70
C LEU A 174 -23.73 -12.94 -5.58
N LEU A 175 -23.42 -11.66 -5.78
CA LEU A 175 -22.90 -10.79 -4.75
C LEU A 175 -24.07 -10.01 -4.13
N ASP A 176 -24.23 -10.12 -2.82
CA ASP A 176 -25.20 -9.33 -2.09
C ASP A 176 -24.70 -7.89 -1.98
N THR A 177 -25.49 -6.97 -2.52
CA THR A 177 -25.26 -5.53 -2.45
C THR A 177 -26.36 -4.88 -1.59
N PRO A 178 -26.17 -3.64 -1.09
CA PRO A 178 -27.21 -2.93 -0.34
C PRO A 178 -28.53 -2.72 -1.09
N ILE A 179 -28.52 -2.89 -2.43
CA ILE A 179 -29.69 -2.76 -3.31
C ILE A 179 -30.23 -4.11 -3.81
N GLY A 180 -29.67 -5.24 -3.34
CA GLY A 180 -30.06 -6.61 -3.73
C GLY A 180 -28.89 -7.43 -4.29
N SER A 181 -29.15 -8.69 -4.64
CA SER A 181 -28.13 -9.60 -5.18
C SER A 181 -27.88 -9.32 -6.67
N ALA A 182 -26.61 -9.19 -7.06
CA ALA A 182 -26.20 -8.97 -8.44
C ALA A 182 -25.30 -10.13 -8.92
N PRO A 183 -25.57 -10.74 -10.09
CA PRO A 183 -24.69 -11.75 -10.65
C PRO A 183 -23.39 -11.08 -11.12
N GLN A 184 -22.26 -11.59 -10.64
CA GLN A 184 -20.93 -11.11 -10.97
C GLN A 184 -20.06 -12.27 -11.40
N THR A 185 -19.26 -12.06 -12.44
CA THR A 185 -18.36 -13.08 -12.97
C THR A 185 -17.05 -13.04 -12.20
N PHE A 186 -16.61 -14.21 -11.73
CA PHE A 186 -15.34 -14.36 -11.04
C PHE A 186 -14.27 -14.85 -12.00
N VAL A 187 -13.07 -14.28 -11.86
CA VAL A 187 -11.90 -14.66 -12.63
C VAL A 187 -10.78 -14.98 -11.66
N GLN A 188 -10.19 -16.15 -11.79
CA GLN A 188 -9.03 -16.53 -11.01
C GLN A 188 -7.78 -15.83 -11.54
N VAL A 189 -7.05 -15.16 -10.64
CA VAL A 189 -5.78 -14.49 -10.92
C VAL A 189 -4.72 -14.95 -9.94
N GLU A 190 -3.46 -14.95 -10.37
CA GLU A 190 -2.33 -15.01 -9.45
C GLU A 190 -1.95 -13.59 -9.06
N MET A 191 -1.83 -13.33 -7.76
CA MET A 191 -1.39 -12.04 -7.23
C MET A 191 -0.06 -12.21 -6.49
N GLN A 192 0.86 -11.28 -6.73
CA GLN A 192 2.14 -11.17 -6.04
C GLN A 192 2.25 -9.79 -5.42
N VAL A 193 2.45 -9.74 -4.10
CA VAL A 193 2.74 -8.48 -3.38
C VAL A 193 4.20 -8.08 -3.64
N LEU A 194 4.43 -6.79 -3.79
CA LEU A 194 5.72 -6.19 -4.11
C LEU A 194 6.12 -5.18 -3.03
N THR A 195 7.42 -4.90 -2.91
CA THR A 195 7.95 -3.76 -2.16
C THR A 195 7.59 -2.43 -2.85
N SER A 196 7.88 -1.28 -2.23
CA SER A 196 7.71 0.02 -2.90
C SER A 196 8.55 0.17 -4.17
N SER A 197 9.71 -0.48 -4.18
CA SER A 197 10.64 -0.51 -5.31
C SER A 197 10.22 -1.51 -6.38
N LEU A 198 9.01 -2.07 -6.28
CA LEU A 198 8.42 -3.04 -7.21
C LEU A 198 9.24 -4.34 -7.31
N VAL A 199 9.93 -4.70 -6.24
CA VAL A 199 10.67 -5.95 -6.11
C VAL A 199 9.75 -7.00 -5.50
N ASP A 200 9.87 -8.23 -5.99
CA ASP A 200 9.10 -9.37 -5.50
C ASP A 200 9.38 -9.62 -4.02
N LEU A 201 8.32 -9.64 -3.19
CA LEU A 201 8.39 -10.31 -1.90
C LEU A 201 8.39 -11.82 -2.18
N HIS A 202 9.53 -12.49 -1.98
CA HIS A 202 9.76 -13.87 -2.42
C HIS A 202 8.59 -14.84 -2.15
N PRO A 203 8.33 -15.80 -3.07
CA PRO A 203 7.10 -16.58 -3.09
C PRO A 203 7.18 -17.83 -2.20
N GLY A 204 6.02 -18.24 -1.67
CA GLY A 204 5.76 -19.64 -1.34
C GLY A 204 5.16 -19.83 0.05
N GLN A 205 3.85 -20.07 0.15
CA GLN A 205 3.09 -20.40 1.38
C GLN A 205 3.24 -19.45 2.59
N MET A 206 4.18 -18.51 2.54
CA MET A 206 4.68 -17.76 3.68
C MET A 206 3.92 -16.46 3.92
N VAL A 207 3.30 -15.89 2.88
CA VAL A 207 2.46 -14.69 3.01
C VAL A 207 1.19 -14.97 3.83
N ARG A 208 0.65 -16.21 3.80
CA ARG A 208 -0.51 -16.61 4.62
C ARG A 208 -0.12 -17.33 5.93
N GLN A 209 1.09 -17.87 6.05
CA GLN A 209 1.56 -18.57 7.27
C GLN A 209 2.43 -17.71 8.20
N TYR A 210 3.04 -16.63 7.71
CA TYR A 210 3.99 -15.79 8.45
C TYR A 210 3.67 -14.30 8.42
N LEU A 211 2.51 -13.92 7.90
CA LEU A 211 1.97 -12.58 8.06
C LEU A 211 0.66 -12.73 8.84
N PHE A 212 0.76 -12.75 10.16
CA PHE A 212 -0.41 -12.39 10.96
C PHE A 212 -0.66 -10.91 10.70
N PHE A 213 -1.73 -10.57 9.99
CA PHE A 213 -2.19 -9.20 9.86
C PHE A 213 -3.12 -8.92 11.04
N GLY A 214 -2.63 -8.12 11.98
CA GLY A 214 -3.42 -7.68 13.13
C GLY A 214 -3.62 -6.17 13.08
N THR A 215 -4.87 -5.74 13.10
CA THR A 215 -5.23 -4.41 13.57
C THR A 215 -5.78 -4.57 14.99
N ALA A 216 -5.18 -3.91 15.98
CA ALA A 216 -5.80 -3.81 17.29
C ALA A 216 -6.98 -2.83 17.18
N PRO A 217 -8.09 -3.01 17.95
CA PRO A 217 -9.16 -2.02 17.98
C PRO A 217 -8.59 -0.62 18.30
N GLY A 218 -8.73 0.33 17.37
CA GLY A 218 -8.23 1.70 17.53
C GLY A 218 -6.78 1.95 17.08
N ASN A 219 -6.13 1.02 16.39
CA ASN A 219 -4.77 1.19 15.86
C ASN A 219 -4.76 1.37 14.33
N ASP A 220 -3.93 2.30 13.85
CA ASP A 220 -3.65 2.64 12.45
C ASP A 220 -2.41 1.91 11.87
N ARG A 221 -1.85 0.97 12.65
CA ARG A 221 -0.62 0.23 12.33
C ARG A 221 -0.92 -1.21 11.90
N LEU A 222 -0.20 -1.64 10.87
CA LEU A 222 -0.13 -3.03 10.45
C LEU A 222 1.03 -3.70 11.14
N TYR A 223 0.73 -4.64 12.01
CA TYR A 223 1.73 -5.50 12.61
C TYR A 223 1.92 -6.70 11.69
N VAL A 224 3.17 -7.01 11.40
CA VAL A 224 3.57 -8.15 10.57
C VAL A 224 4.50 -9.01 11.41
N ALA A 225 4.07 -10.22 11.74
CA ALA A 225 4.86 -11.15 12.54
C ALA A 225 4.78 -12.57 11.98
N GLN A 226 5.91 -13.27 12.06
CA GLN A 226 6.07 -14.66 11.65
C GLN A 226 5.21 -15.63 12.49
N GLU A 227 4.98 -15.31 13.77
CA GLU A 227 4.20 -16.13 14.69
C GLU A 227 3.10 -15.30 15.38
N LYS A 228 1.95 -15.91 15.67
CA LYS A 228 0.81 -15.24 16.34
C LYS A 228 1.20 -14.63 17.69
N ALA A 229 2.11 -15.28 18.40
CA ALA A 229 2.64 -14.79 19.67
C ALA A 229 3.50 -13.53 19.52
N GLY A 230 4.24 -13.41 18.40
CA GLY A 230 4.97 -12.19 18.06
C GLY A 230 4.04 -11.01 17.80
N LEU A 231 2.93 -11.25 17.09
CA LEU A 231 1.88 -10.25 16.89
C LEU A 231 1.31 -9.74 18.21
N ILE A 232 0.94 -10.66 19.12
CA ILE A 232 0.32 -10.33 20.41
C ILE A 232 1.30 -9.59 21.34
N ARG A 233 2.60 -9.95 21.32
CA ARG A 233 3.63 -9.28 22.11
C ARG A 233 3.85 -7.83 21.68
N ASP A 234 3.78 -7.58 20.37
CA ASP A 234 4.17 -6.30 19.78
C ASP A 234 2.95 -5.38 19.53
N MET A 235 1.73 -5.90 19.65
CA MET A 235 0.50 -5.10 19.72
C MET A 235 0.40 -4.37 21.07
N PRO A 236 0.12 -3.05 21.08
CA PRO A 236 -0.25 -2.33 22.28
C PRO A 236 -1.48 -2.98 22.92
N ALA A 237 -1.44 -3.17 24.24
CA ALA A 237 -2.55 -3.69 25.03
C ALA A 237 -3.77 -2.76 25.00
#